data_AF-A0A1B2HMR7-F1
#
_entry.id   AF-A0A1B2HMR7-F1
#
_cell.length_a   1.000
_cell.length_b   1.000
_cell.length_c   1.000
_cell.angle_alpha   90.00
_cell.angle_beta   90.00
_cell.angle_gamma   90.00
#
_symmetry.space_group_name_H-M   'P 1'
#
loop_
_entity.id
_entity.type
_entity.pdbx_description
1 polymer ?
#
loop_
_entity_poly.entity_id
_entity_poly.type
_entity_poly.pdbx_seq_one_letter_code
_entity_poly.pdbx_strand_id
1 'polypeptide(L)'
;MGVVLAGHLAGFPDGVLAGVGTSPCPARAWTEARTALRFTTVRTPVISHDDLGALALLAHVPVEVLRANADVVALTALSEEDRDTLDAYCATGSLRRAADLLHLHHSSVSRRLDQIGRSVDVSDLARTKLALAALKLLD
;
A
#
# COMPACT_ATOMS: atom_id res chain seq x y z
N MET A 1 -19.13 -3.86 -3.51
CA MET A 1 -18.79 -3.70 -2.07
C MET A 1 -19.84 -4.43 -1.25
N GLY A 2 -19.45 -5.51 -0.58
CA GLY A 2 -20.32 -6.27 0.35
C GLY A 2 -19.83 -6.12 1.79
N VAL A 3 -20.72 -6.30 2.77
CA VAL A 3 -20.38 -6.22 4.20
C VAL A 3 -20.73 -7.54 4.85
N VAL A 4 -19.81 -8.09 5.63
CA VAL A 4 -20.03 -9.31 6.40
C VAL A 4 -19.69 -9.02 7.86
N LEU A 5 -20.65 -9.24 8.75
CA LEU A 5 -20.40 -9.31 10.19
C LEU A 5 -19.97 -10.74 10.52
N ALA A 6 -18.69 -10.92 10.82
CA ALA A 6 -18.12 -12.24 11.09
C ALA A 6 -17.68 -12.33 12.56
N GLY A 7 -18.16 -13.36 13.27
CA GLY A 7 -17.60 -13.73 14.58
C GLY A 7 -16.25 -14.45 14.49
N HIS A 8 -15.88 -14.89 13.28
CA HIS A 8 -14.59 -15.51 12.98
C HIS A 8 -14.14 -15.12 11.56
N LEU A 9 -12.90 -14.65 11.43
CA LEU A 9 -12.30 -14.23 10.17
C LEU A 9 -11.47 -15.39 9.61
N ALA A 10 -12.11 -16.31 8.90
CA ALA A 10 -11.42 -17.37 8.17
C ALA A 10 -12.06 -17.61 6.80
N GLY A 11 -11.23 -17.98 5.82
CA GLY A 11 -11.71 -18.43 4.51
C GLY A 11 -12.17 -17.31 3.58
N PHE A 12 -11.37 -16.25 3.40
CA PHE A 12 -11.60 -15.33 2.29
C PHE A 12 -11.36 -16.07 0.96
N PRO A 13 -12.26 -15.95 -0.03
CA PRO A 13 -12.03 -16.50 -1.35
C PRO A 13 -10.78 -15.89 -2.01
N ASP A 14 -10.11 -16.66 -2.86
CA ASP A 14 -8.95 -16.17 -3.60
C ASP A 14 -9.29 -14.93 -4.43
N GLY A 15 -8.41 -13.94 -4.39
CA GLY A 15 -8.57 -12.67 -5.12
C GLY A 15 -9.49 -11.64 -4.46
N VAL A 16 -10.10 -11.94 -3.31
CA VAL A 16 -10.90 -10.95 -2.56
C VAL A 16 -9.99 -10.03 -1.77
N LEU A 17 -10.18 -8.72 -1.96
CA LEU A 17 -9.62 -7.69 -1.10
C LEU A 17 -10.56 -7.41 0.08
N ALA A 18 -10.05 -7.49 1.30
CA ALA A 18 -10.81 -7.29 2.52
C ALA A 18 -10.06 -6.44 3.55
N GLY A 19 -10.73 -5.40 4.04
CA GLY A 19 -10.30 -4.69 5.25
C GLY A 19 -11.11 -5.15 6.44
N VAL A 20 -10.45 -5.34 7.58
CA VAL A 20 -11.06 -5.80 8.82
C VAL A 20 -10.95 -4.69 9.86
N GLY A 21 -12.09 -4.32 10.46
CA GLY A 21 -12.15 -3.49 11.66
C GLY A 21 -12.45 -4.34 12.89
N THR A 22 -11.78 -4.05 14.00
CA THR A 22 -11.82 -4.85 15.24
C THR A 22 -12.54 -4.12 16.37
N SER A 23 -12.95 -2.86 16.18
CA SER A 23 -13.69 -2.10 17.19
C SER A 23 -14.97 -2.83 17.64
N PRO A 24 -15.30 -2.83 18.94
CA PRO A 24 -16.58 -3.34 19.43
C PRO A 24 -17.76 -2.46 19.01
N CYS A 25 -17.52 -1.22 18.55
CA CYS A 25 -18.56 -0.35 18.03
C CYS A 25 -18.73 -0.58 16.50
N PRO A 26 -19.91 -1.02 16.01
CA PRO A 26 -20.10 -1.36 14.60
C PRO A 26 -19.79 -0.21 13.63
N ALA A 27 -20.16 1.02 13.98
CA ALA A 27 -19.89 2.19 13.12
C ALA A 27 -18.39 2.49 13.00
N ARG A 28 -17.64 2.28 14.08
CA ARG A 28 -16.19 2.46 14.10
C ARG A 28 -15.49 1.30 13.39
N ALA A 29 -15.90 0.05 13.66
CA ALA A 29 -15.39 -1.13 12.95
C ALA A 29 -15.59 -1.02 11.43
N TRP A 30 -16.73 -0.46 11.00
CA TRP A 30 -16.97 -0.18 9.59
C TRP A 30 -15.97 0.83 9.01
N THR A 31 -15.70 1.92 9.73
CA THR A 31 -14.73 2.93 9.31
C THR A 31 -13.32 2.35 9.27
N GLU A 32 -12.93 1.59 10.28
CA GLU A 32 -11.65 0.87 10.37
C GLU A 32 -11.47 -0.12 9.20
N ALA A 33 -12.50 -0.94 8.93
CA ALA A 33 -12.50 -1.88 7.81
C ALA A 33 -12.34 -1.17 6.46
N ARG A 34 -13.02 -0.03 6.25
CA ARG A 34 -12.87 0.76 5.02
C ARG A 34 -11.48 1.37 4.88
N THR A 35 -10.89 1.84 5.97
CA THR A 35 -9.51 2.32 5.97
C THR A 35 -8.54 1.20 5.64
N ALA A 36 -8.65 0.05 6.32
CA ALA A 36 -7.81 -1.13 6.06
C ALA A 36 -7.94 -1.62 4.62
N LEU A 37 -9.15 -1.60 4.06
CA LEU A 37 -9.41 -2.02 2.68
C LEU A 37 -8.60 -1.19 1.67
N ARG A 38 -8.44 0.13 1.90
CA ARG A 38 -7.65 1.00 1.01
C ARG A 38 -6.17 0.62 0.98
N PHE A 39 -5.64 0.04 2.06
CA PHE A 39 -4.24 -0.41 2.10
C PHE A 39 -4.02 -1.79 1.48
N THR A 40 -5.09 -2.51 1.13
CA THR A 40 -4.98 -3.86 0.56
C THR A 40 -4.31 -3.82 -0.81
N THR A 41 -3.60 -4.89 -1.13
CA THR A 41 -2.98 -5.08 -2.44
C THR A 41 -3.19 -6.53 -2.86
N VAL A 42 -2.90 -6.88 -4.11
CA VAL A 42 -2.93 -8.29 -4.55
C VAL A 42 -2.00 -9.17 -3.71
N ARG A 43 -0.88 -8.63 -3.20
CA ARG A 43 0.08 -9.34 -2.33
C ARG A 43 -0.36 -9.41 -0.86
N THR A 44 -1.12 -8.41 -0.41
CA THR A 44 -1.66 -8.31 0.95
C THR A 44 -3.17 -8.07 0.88
N PRO A 45 -3.94 -9.10 0.47
CA PRO A 45 -5.34 -8.92 0.09
C PRO A 45 -6.25 -8.70 1.30
N VAL A 46 -5.85 -9.20 2.49
CA VAL A 46 -6.60 -9.04 3.73
C VAL A 46 -5.75 -8.27 4.72
N ILE A 47 -6.26 -7.15 5.23
CA ILE A 47 -5.56 -6.30 6.22
C ILE A 47 -6.48 -6.03 7.41
N SER A 48 -5.98 -6.26 8.62
CA SER A 48 -6.62 -5.74 9.84
C SER A 48 -6.22 -4.29 10.06
N HIS A 49 -7.18 -3.48 10.46
CA HIS A 49 -6.93 -2.09 10.81
C HIS A 49 -5.89 -1.95 11.93
N ASP A 50 -5.86 -2.89 12.88
CA ASP A 50 -4.88 -2.89 13.98
C ASP A 50 -3.45 -3.12 13.48
N ASP A 51 -3.27 -3.86 12.38
CA ASP A 51 -1.96 -4.13 11.78
C ASP A 51 -1.38 -2.89 11.07
N LEU A 52 -2.20 -1.89 10.74
CA LEU A 52 -1.73 -0.65 10.12
C LEU A 52 -0.90 0.20 11.08
N GLY A 53 -1.15 0.11 12.38
CA GLY A 53 -0.52 0.94 13.40
C GLY A 53 -0.57 2.44 13.02
N ALA A 54 0.60 3.08 12.95
CA ALA A 54 0.71 4.51 12.63
C ALA A 54 0.25 4.87 11.20
N LEU A 55 0.22 3.93 10.25
CA LEU A 55 -0.25 4.19 8.88
C LEU A 55 -1.74 4.54 8.85
N ALA A 56 -2.53 4.06 9.81
CA ALA A 56 -3.94 4.41 9.92
C ALA A 56 -4.16 5.92 10.17
N LEU A 57 -3.16 6.62 10.71
CA LEU A 57 -3.24 8.07 10.92
C LEU A 57 -3.31 8.84 9.59
N LEU A 58 -2.74 8.31 8.50
CA LEU A 58 -2.82 8.92 7.18
C LEU A 58 -4.26 9.04 6.68
N ALA A 59 -5.16 8.13 7.08
CA ALA A 59 -6.57 8.19 6.70
C ALA A 59 -7.32 9.40 7.29
N HIS A 60 -6.72 10.08 8.27
CA HIS A 60 -7.27 11.31 8.87
C HIS A 60 -6.72 12.57 8.20
N VAL A 61 -5.73 12.44 7.31
CA VAL A 61 -5.20 13.57 6.54
C VAL A 61 -6.17 13.89 5.41
N PRO A 62 -6.56 15.16 5.20
CA PRO A 62 -7.42 15.53 4.08
C PRO A 62 -6.82 15.09 2.73
N VAL A 63 -7.67 14.55 1.85
CA VAL A 63 -7.26 13.99 0.54
C VAL A 63 -6.55 15.04 -0.31
N GLU A 64 -6.95 16.30 -0.22
CA GLU A 64 -6.36 17.43 -0.92
C GLU A 64 -4.93 17.69 -0.46
N VAL A 65 -4.65 17.52 0.84
CA VAL A 65 -3.31 17.64 1.41
C VAL A 65 -2.42 16.49 0.94
N LEU A 66 -2.95 15.26 0.90
CA LEU A 66 -2.24 14.10 0.37
C LEU A 66 -1.90 14.30 -1.12
N ARG A 67 -2.86 14.77 -1.94
CA ARG A 67 -2.66 15.05 -3.37
C ARG A 67 -1.66 16.17 -3.65
N ALA A 68 -1.56 17.15 -2.76
CA ALA A 68 -0.62 18.27 -2.92
C ALA A 68 0.81 17.93 -2.46
N ASN A 69 1.02 16.80 -1.78
CA ASN A 69 2.34 16.40 -1.32
C ASN A 69 3.25 16.04 -2.51
N ALA A 70 4.47 16.59 -2.54
CA ALA A 70 5.40 16.41 -3.65
C ALA A 70 5.78 14.94 -3.92
N ASP A 71 5.94 14.13 -2.88
CA ASP A 71 6.29 12.72 -3.03
C ASP A 71 5.12 11.92 -3.62
N VAL A 72 3.89 12.21 -3.16
CA VAL A 72 2.67 11.59 -3.70
C VAL A 72 2.44 11.98 -5.16
N VAL A 73 2.68 13.25 -5.52
CA VAL A 73 2.62 13.72 -6.92
C VAL A 73 3.63 12.99 -7.79
N ALA A 74 4.88 12.86 -7.32
CA ALA A 74 5.92 12.15 -8.04
C ALA A 74 5.55 10.67 -8.28
N LEU A 75 4.98 10.00 -7.27
CA LEU A 75 4.51 8.62 -7.40
C LEU A 75 3.29 8.49 -8.32
N THR A 76 2.38 9.46 -8.32
CA THR A 76 1.19 9.45 -9.20
C THR A 76 1.59 9.54 -10.68
N ALA A 77 2.72 10.17 -10.99
CA ALA A 77 3.26 10.26 -12.35
C ALA A 77 3.96 8.97 -12.83
N LEU A 78 4.22 8.02 -11.94
CA LEU A 78 4.84 6.74 -12.30
C LEU A 78 3.84 5.78 -12.96
N SER A 79 4.34 4.93 -13.85
CA SER A 79 3.57 3.81 -14.38
C SER A 79 3.17 2.85 -13.25
N GLU A 80 2.13 2.04 -13.47
CA GLU A 80 1.74 1.00 -12.50
C GLU A 80 2.89 0.00 -12.27
N GLU A 81 3.58 -0.42 -13.34
CA GLU A 81 4.75 -1.30 -13.24
C GLU A 81 5.90 -0.70 -12.43
N ASP A 82 6.15 0.61 -12.55
CA ASP A 82 7.18 1.30 -11.78
C ASP A 82 6.79 1.41 -10.31
N ARG A 83 5.52 1.70 -10.01
CA ARG A 83 4.99 1.70 -8.64
C ARG A 83 5.08 0.32 -8.00
N ASP A 84 4.75 -0.73 -8.73
CA ASP A 84 4.90 -2.11 -8.27
C ASP A 84 6.36 -2.49 -8.02
N THR A 85 7.26 -2.06 -8.91
CA THR A 85 8.70 -2.27 -8.74
C THR A 85 9.21 -1.59 -7.47
N LEU A 86 8.75 -0.36 -7.23
CA LEU A 86 9.12 0.41 -6.05
C LEU A 86 8.54 -0.18 -4.75
N ASP A 87 7.27 -0.60 -4.75
CA ASP A 87 6.63 -1.24 -3.58
C ASP A 87 7.32 -2.57 -3.24
N ALA A 88 7.65 -3.39 -4.24
CA ALA A 88 8.41 -4.63 -4.05
C ALA A 88 9.82 -4.38 -3.48
N TYR A 89 10.51 -3.35 -3.97
CA TYR A 89 11.81 -2.96 -3.43
C TYR A 89 11.71 -2.45 -2.00
N CYS A 90 10.71 -1.61 -1.69
CA CYS A 90 10.43 -1.12 -0.34
C CYS A 90 10.11 -2.28 0.62
N ALA A 91 9.31 -3.25 0.19
CA ALA A 91 8.93 -4.40 1.01
C ALA A 91 10.14 -5.29 1.35
N THR A 92 11.07 -5.47 0.40
CA THR A 92 12.16 -6.44 0.54
C THR A 92 13.51 -5.84 0.95
N GLY A 93 13.71 -4.53 0.73
CA GLY A 93 14.98 -3.83 0.92
C GLY A 93 16.12 -4.35 0.03
N SER A 94 15.81 -5.11 -1.04
CA SER A 94 16.83 -5.80 -1.83
C SER A 94 16.41 -5.95 -3.28
N LEU A 95 17.29 -5.56 -4.21
CA LEU A 95 17.07 -5.73 -5.66
C LEU A 95 16.78 -7.18 -6.03
N ARG A 96 17.54 -8.13 -5.46
CA ARG A 96 17.39 -9.55 -5.78
C ARG A 96 16.05 -10.09 -5.32
N ARG A 97 15.67 -9.81 -4.06
CA ARG A 97 14.38 -10.27 -3.52
C ARG A 97 13.19 -9.59 -4.20
N ALA A 98 13.31 -8.32 -4.58
CA ALA A 98 12.29 -7.64 -5.38
C ALA A 98 12.14 -8.27 -6.76
N ALA A 99 13.25 -8.62 -7.41
CA ALA A 99 13.25 -9.32 -8.70
C ALA A 99 12.60 -10.71 -8.61
N ASP A 100 12.96 -11.48 -7.57
CA ASP A 100 12.36 -12.79 -7.30
C ASP A 100 10.83 -12.67 -7.08
N LEU A 101 10.40 -11.67 -6.31
CA LEU A 101 8.99 -11.39 -6.00
C LEU A 101 8.19 -10.95 -7.22
N LEU A 102 8.79 -10.18 -8.13
CA LEU A 102 8.16 -9.71 -9.37
C LEU A 102 8.32 -10.69 -10.53
N HIS A 103 9.03 -11.81 -10.33
CA HIS A 103 9.43 -12.73 -11.40
C HIS A 103 10.17 -12.04 -12.56
N LEU A 104 10.98 -11.03 -12.22
CA LEU A 104 11.79 -10.26 -13.16
C LEU A 104 13.27 -10.61 -13.00
N HIS A 105 14.06 -10.25 -14.01
CA HIS A 105 15.51 -10.29 -13.88
C HIS A 105 16.01 -9.11 -13.02
N HIS A 106 16.97 -9.35 -12.14
CA HIS A 106 17.51 -8.33 -11.23
C HIS A 106 18.04 -7.08 -11.96
N SER A 107 18.61 -7.24 -13.16
CA SER A 107 19.09 -6.11 -13.97
C SER A 107 17.96 -5.22 -14.51
N SER A 108 16.77 -5.80 -14.76
CA SER A 108 15.58 -5.04 -15.14
C SER A 108 15.07 -4.20 -13.97
N VAL A 109 15.02 -4.80 -12.77
CA VAL A 109 14.62 -4.10 -11.54
C VAL A 109 15.59 -2.96 -11.21
N SER A 110 16.90 -3.21 -11.30
CA SER A 110 17.92 -2.16 -11.10
C SER A 110 17.71 -0.98 -12.04
N ARG A 111 17.58 -1.25 -13.35
CA ARG A 111 17.39 -0.18 -14.35
C ARG A 111 16.10 0.62 -14.12
N ARG A 112 15.02 -0.05 -13.72
CA ARG A 112 13.75 0.63 -13.38
C ARG A 112 13.93 1.52 -12.16
N LEU A 113 14.57 1.03 -11.09
CA LEU A 113 14.84 1.83 -9.90
C LEU A 113 15.77 3.01 -10.18
N ASP A 114 16.75 2.87 -11.08
CA ASP A 114 17.60 3.98 -11.52
C ASP A 114 16.79 5.07 -12.25
N GLN A 115 15.75 4.68 -12.99
CA GLN A 115 14.85 5.60 -13.68
C GLN A 115 13.87 6.26 -12.69
N ILE A 116 13.26 5.49 -11.79
CA ILE A 116 12.39 5.98 -10.72
C ILE A 116 13.14 6.95 -9.80
N GLY A 117 14.42 6.65 -9.51
CA GLY A 117 15.33 7.46 -8.69
C GLY A 117 15.55 8.89 -9.21
N ARG A 118 15.14 9.19 -10.46
CA ARG A 118 15.21 10.55 -11.02
C ARG A 118 14.06 11.45 -10.57
N SER A 119 12.94 10.86 -10.13
CA SER A 119 11.75 11.60 -9.67
C SER A 119 11.41 11.34 -8.21
N VAL A 120 11.81 10.20 -7.65
CA VAL A 120 11.52 9.78 -6.27
C VAL A 120 12.82 9.43 -5.57
N ASP A 121 12.97 9.83 -4.31
CA ASP A 121 14.13 9.47 -3.50
C ASP A 121 14.02 8.01 -3.01
N VAL A 122 14.53 7.09 -3.83
CA VAL A 122 14.56 5.65 -3.52
C VAL A 122 15.58 5.27 -2.44
N SER A 123 16.41 6.21 -1.97
CA SER A 123 17.37 5.97 -0.88
C SER A 123 16.72 6.09 0.50
N ASP A 124 15.72 6.97 0.64
CA ASP A 124 14.87 7.07 1.82
C ASP A 124 13.64 6.16 1.69
N LEU A 125 13.82 4.90 2.05
CA LEU A 125 12.76 3.90 2.02
C LEU A 125 11.61 4.22 2.98
N ALA A 126 11.86 4.91 4.10
CA ALA A 126 10.82 5.23 5.06
C ALA A 126 9.87 6.29 4.47
N ARG A 127 10.44 7.36 3.92
CA ARG A 127 9.70 8.41 3.22
C ARG A 127 8.95 7.86 2.02
N THR A 128 9.59 7.02 1.21
CA THR A 128 8.96 6.39 0.04
C THR A 128 7.79 5.49 0.44
N LYS A 129 7.94 4.65 1.48
CA LYS A 129 6.85 3.83 2.01
C LYS A 129 5.67 4.67 2.49
N LEU A 130 5.94 5.79 3.15
CA LEU A 130 4.90 6.70 3.61
C LEU A 130 4.13 7.33 2.43
N ALA A 131 4.84 7.72 1.38
CA ALA A 131 4.23 8.27 0.17
C ALA A 131 3.40 7.22 -0.61
N LEU A 132 3.89 5.97 -0.72
CA LEU A 132 3.13 4.86 -1.29
C LEU A 132 1.87 4.54 -0.46
N ALA A 133 1.99 4.57 0.86
CA ALA A 133 0.86 4.40 1.78
C ALA A 133 -0.17 5.53 1.64
N ALA A 134 0.27 6.78 1.47
CA ALA A 134 -0.59 7.93 1.19
C ALA A 134 -1.30 7.81 -0.18
N LEU A 135 -0.60 7.34 -1.22
CA LEU A 135 -1.16 7.15 -2.56
C LEU A 135 -2.36 6.18 -2.53
N LYS A 136 -2.26 5.07 -1.78
CA LYS A 136 -3.33 4.08 -1.61
C LYS A 136 -4.64 4.66 -1.02
N LEU A 137 -4.58 5.83 -0.39
CA LEU A 137 -5.76 6.51 0.16
C LEU A 137 -6.46 7.44 -0.87
N LEU A 138 -5.85 7.64 -2.04
CA LEU A 138 -6.38 8.45 -3.13
C LEU A 138 -7.26 7.67 -4.10
N ASP A 139 -7.06 6.34 -4.14
CA ASP A 139 -7.81 5.36 -4.95
C ASP A 139 -9.12 4.93 -4.25
#